data_AF-A0A246JKI9-F1
#
_entry.id   AF-A0A246JKI9-F1
#
_cell.length_a   1.000
_cell.length_b   1.000
_cell.length_c   1.000
_cell.angle_alpha   90.00
_cell.angle_beta   90.00
_cell.angle_gamma   90.00
#
_symmetry.space_group_name_H-M   'P 1'
#
loop_
_entity.id
_entity.type
_entity.pdbx_description
1 polymer ?
#
loop_
_entity_poly.entity_id
_entity_poly.type
_entity_poly.pdbx_seq_one_letter_code
_entity_poly.pdbx_strand_id
1 'polypeptide(L)'
;MGMGMGMMRRLSSALLLSLTAVGASPAWADGCSITTMEIPVRIIDSRPIATLKLNGTDVPMLVDSGAFFSMLSASTATQLNLPTRSLPAGYRIQGYTGRIEARRTKVEKVGLVGSELSNIEFIVGGNELGAGIMGILGRNILSVADTEYDLAHGVVRLVFPQGDCKKSNLAYWAGDAPVILADMETPSHRGETAIKVPVSINGRSVVALMDTGAPRTALSWRSARRAGIEEADMKPAGRTGGAGAGRVSTWISQVALFEFGGEKVANNTLYIDQTESAEHGMLLGLDYFLAHRIYVSRLQDKVYATWNGGPVFARGAATAGDYDPRYAAIPKDVAANDADGLARRGAAATAVGDHKRALVDLNRACELAPGVADYFFIRARVHQALRQSALALADLDEALRLDPSLAEARSRRAWLRAAKNDRAGAQADLAELDAALPPSAHARAEMASVYAHFNQVPEALRQYELWIGTHPSDMRLADAYNGRCWLRARMGLDLPLAVEDCQRAVDKDGGSPVYKDSLGWAYLRVGDAARAKKAFDASIELQPLAFALYGRSLAQQRLNEADKARGDLDAARKLNPRIEDEARKAGFDLAEGGAGKGAGS
;
A
#
# COMPACT_ATOMS: atom_id res chain seq x y z
N MET A 1 -4.56 -30.76 0.77
CA MET A 1 -3.48 -31.77 0.91
C MET A 1 -2.22 -31.16 0.28
N GLY A 2 -1.29 -30.54 0.99
CA GLY A 2 -0.82 -30.81 2.34
C GLY A 2 0.51 -31.55 2.27
N MET A 3 1.53 -30.96 1.62
CA MET A 3 2.90 -31.49 1.62
C MET A 3 3.89 -30.35 1.86
N GLY A 4 4.20 -30.19 3.14
CA GLY A 4 5.56 -30.18 3.66
C GLY A 4 6.54 -29.19 3.04
N MET A 5 6.74 -28.09 3.76
CA MET A 5 7.87 -27.17 3.71
C MET A 5 9.17 -27.86 4.16
N GLY A 6 9.50 -28.98 3.52
CA GLY A 6 10.52 -29.94 3.91
C GLY A 6 11.85 -29.74 3.20
N MET A 7 12.25 -28.51 2.86
CA MET A 7 13.65 -28.24 2.47
C MET A 7 14.12 -26.79 2.59
N MET A 8 13.41 -25.95 3.35
CA MET A 8 14.06 -24.88 4.13
C MET A 8 14.40 -25.45 5.52
N ARG A 9 15.13 -26.58 5.54
CA ARG A 9 15.76 -27.09 6.75
C ARG A 9 16.73 -26.01 7.22
N ARG A 10 16.40 -25.38 8.34
CA ARG A 10 17.31 -24.70 9.27
C ARG A 10 18.64 -24.28 8.60
N LEU A 11 18.72 -23.01 8.19
CA LEU A 11 19.91 -22.25 8.53
C LEU A 11 19.95 -22.15 10.06
N SER A 12 20.31 -23.25 10.71
CA SER A 12 21.02 -23.24 12.00
C SER A 12 22.49 -22.95 11.71
N SER A 13 22.77 -21.99 10.83
CA SER A 13 23.91 -21.13 11.07
C SER A 13 23.47 -20.30 12.26
N ALA A 14 24.11 -20.47 13.40
CA ALA A 14 23.92 -19.55 14.52
C ALA A 14 23.94 -18.13 13.92
N LEU A 15 22.82 -17.44 13.98
CA LEU A 15 22.74 -16.04 13.64
C LEU A 15 23.59 -15.36 14.72
N LEU A 16 24.90 -15.29 14.49
CA LEU A 16 25.86 -14.61 15.35
C LEU A 16 25.62 -13.11 15.15
N LEU A 17 24.52 -12.63 15.73
CA LEU A 17 24.33 -11.22 15.99
C LEU A 17 25.42 -10.83 16.98
N SER A 18 26.42 -10.08 16.51
CA SER A 18 27.29 -9.33 17.40
C SER A 18 26.45 -8.18 17.98
N LEU A 19 25.65 -8.50 19.00
CA LEU A 19 24.82 -7.55 19.71
C LEU A 19 25.72 -6.56 20.45
N THR A 20 25.88 -5.36 19.91
CA THR A 20 26.18 -4.20 20.74
C THR A 20 24.88 -3.84 21.45
N ALA A 21 24.76 -4.24 22.71
CA ALA A 21 23.56 -4.01 23.50
C ALA A 21 23.27 -2.51 23.62
N VAL A 22 22.07 -2.07 23.24
CA VAL A 22 21.58 -0.72 23.51
C VAL A 22 20.27 -0.84 24.27
N GLY A 23 20.34 -0.57 25.58
CA GLY A 23 19.21 -0.61 26.51
C GLY A 23 19.06 -1.95 27.22
N ALA A 24 19.36 -1.97 28.52
CA ALA A 24 19.00 -3.04 29.43
C ALA A 24 18.05 -2.47 30.48
N SER A 25 16.88 -3.09 30.64
CA SER A 25 16.01 -2.80 31.80
C SER A 25 16.62 -3.43 33.06
N PRO A 26 16.47 -2.81 34.24
CA PRO A 26 16.79 -3.50 35.50
C PRO A 26 15.97 -4.79 35.59
N ALA A 27 16.58 -5.86 36.11
CA ALA A 27 15.89 -7.13 36.27
C ALA A 27 14.66 -6.96 37.19
N TRP A 28 13.53 -7.53 36.78
CA TRP A 28 12.36 -7.63 37.63
C TRP A 28 12.63 -8.54 38.83
N ALA A 29 11.75 -8.47 39.83
CA ALA A 29 11.85 -9.28 41.05
C ALA A 29 11.95 -10.80 40.76
N ASP A 30 11.43 -11.25 39.62
CA ASP A 30 11.47 -12.66 39.17
C ASP A 30 12.78 -13.05 38.43
N GLY A 31 13.76 -12.14 38.32
CA GLY A 31 15.03 -12.39 37.62
C GLY A 31 14.94 -12.30 36.09
N CYS A 32 13.81 -11.85 35.54
CA CYS A 32 13.67 -11.56 34.12
C CYS A 32 14.23 -10.16 33.79
N SER A 33 15.01 -10.07 32.72
CA SER A 33 15.49 -8.81 32.14
C SER A 33 15.29 -8.81 30.63
N ILE A 34 15.26 -7.63 30.04
CA ILE A 34 15.03 -7.45 28.61
C ILE A 34 16.14 -6.59 28.03
N THR A 35 16.68 -7.02 26.90
CA THR A 35 17.47 -6.18 25.99
C THR A 35 16.74 -5.98 24.67
N THR A 36 16.93 -4.82 24.06
CA THR A 36 16.23 -4.45 22.82
C THR A 36 17.20 -4.05 21.71
N MET A 37 16.78 -4.28 20.47
CA MET A 37 17.36 -3.66 19.28
C MET A 37 16.26 -2.86 18.58
N GLU A 38 16.42 -1.54 18.51
CA GLU A 38 15.44 -0.65 17.90
C GLU A 38 15.66 -0.56 16.39
N ILE A 39 14.61 -0.79 15.61
CA ILE A 39 14.54 -0.60 14.17
C ILE A 39 13.71 0.66 13.93
N PRO A 40 14.32 1.78 13.50
CA PRO A 40 13.59 2.98 13.15
C PRO A 40 12.61 2.71 12.00
N VAL A 41 11.37 3.16 12.15
CA VAL A 41 10.30 2.98 11.16
C VAL A 41 9.68 4.32 10.80
N ARG A 42 9.60 4.61 9.51
CA ARG A 42 8.88 5.77 8.97
C ARG A 42 7.55 5.32 8.41
N ILE A 43 6.50 6.10 8.66
CA ILE A 43 5.19 5.83 8.04
C ILE A 43 5.03 6.70 6.79
N ILE A 44 5.04 6.09 5.61
CA ILE A 44 4.85 6.76 4.31
C ILE A 44 3.66 6.12 3.60
N ASP A 45 2.68 6.93 3.20
CA ASP A 45 1.42 6.52 2.56
C ASP A 45 0.75 5.31 3.23
N SER A 46 0.64 5.36 4.56
CA SER A 46 0.12 4.26 5.41
C SER A 46 0.88 2.94 5.21
N ARG A 47 2.21 3.03 5.09
CA ARG A 47 3.14 1.91 5.03
C ARG A 47 4.28 2.11 6.03
N PRO A 48 4.56 1.17 6.93
CA PRO A 48 5.71 1.24 7.81
C PRO A 48 6.97 0.81 7.04
N ILE A 49 7.98 1.68 7.01
CA ILE A 49 9.20 1.48 6.23
C ILE A 49 10.41 1.49 7.16
N ALA A 50 11.19 0.42 7.12
CA ALA A 50 12.50 0.32 7.74
C ALA A 50 13.57 0.16 6.66
N THR A 51 14.75 0.75 6.86
CA THR A 51 15.85 0.65 5.90
C THR A 51 16.80 -0.46 6.30
N LEU A 52 17.09 -1.37 5.38
CA LEU A 52 18.15 -2.38 5.50
C LEU A 52 19.36 -1.98 4.65
N LYS A 53 20.57 -2.43 5.02
CA LYS A 53 21.73 -2.37 4.13
C LYS A 53 21.91 -3.70 3.42
N LEU A 54 21.61 -3.79 2.12
CA LEU A 54 21.85 -5.00 1.33
C LEU A 54 23.15 -4.83 0.54
N ASN A 55 24.17 -5.62 0.89
CA ASN A 55 25.53 -5.52 0.33
C ASN A 55 26.10 -4.08 0.38
N GLY A 56 25.76 -3.32 1.43
CA GLY A 56 26.21 -1.93 1.63
C GLY A 56 25.26 -0.86 1.08
N THR A 57 24.27 -1.22 0.27
CA THR A 57 23.27 -0.30 -0.29
C THR A 57 22.07 -0.18 0.64
N ASP A 58 21.61 1.05 0.92
CA ASP A 58 20.39 1.29 1.69
C ASP A 58 19.15 0.92 0.87
N VAL A 59 18.29 0.08 1.42
CA VAL A 59 17.12 -0.50 0.77
C VAL A 59 15.91 -0.31 1.69
N PRO A 60 14.97 0.59 1.34
CA PRO A 60 13.73 0.78 2.09
C PRO A 60 12.79 -0.43 1.95
N MET A 61 12.40 -1.01 3.09
CA MET A 61 11.60 -2.22 3.18
C MET A 61 10.30 -1.95 3.92
N LEU A 62 9.17 -2.41 3.35
CA LEU A 62 7.89 -2.47 4.07
C LEU A 62 8.04 -3.43 5.25
N VAL A 63 7.80 -2.96 6.48
CA VAL A 63 7.73 -3.82 7.66
C VAL A 63 6.40 -4.56 7.63
N ASP A 64 6.44 -5.86 7.38
CA ASP A 64 5.24 -6.67 7.15
C ASP A 64 5.25 -7.91 8.03
N SER A 65 4.51 -7.84 9.14
CA SER A 65 4.31 -8.96 10.05
C SER A 65 3.40 -10.06 9.45
N GLY A 66 2.63 -9.76 8.41
CA GLY A 66 1.82 -10.70 7.65
C GLY A 66 2.65 -11.54 6.67
N ALA A 67 3.73 -10.98 6.13
CA ALA A 67 4.63 -11.64 5.19
C ALA A 67 5.46 -12.74 5.87
N PHE A 68 5.26 -13.99 5.45
CA PHE A 68 5.98 -15.14 6.00
C PHE A 68 7.50 -15.09 5.76
N PHE A 69 7.94 -14.34 4.74
CA PHE A 69 9.34 -14.24 4.34
C PHE A 69 9.64 -12.86 3.76
N SER A 70 10.90 -12.43 3.85
CA SER A 70 11.36 -11.17 3.28
C SER A 70 11.43 -11.26 1.77
N MET A 71 10.98 -10.21 1.09
CA MET A 71 10.86 -10.17 -0.35
C MET A 71 11.56 -8.94 -0.93
N LEU A 72 12.05 -9.05 -2.16
CA LEU A 72 12.50 -7.93 -2.99
C LEU A 72 11.63 -7.90 -4.25
N SER A 73 11.32 -6.71 -4.75
CA SER A 73 10.72 -6.61 -6.07
C SER A 73 11.69 -7.09 -7.15
N ALA A 74 11.17 -7.50 -8.31
CA ALA A 74 12.02 -7.91 -9.42
C ALA A 74 12.91 -6.76 -9.89
N SER A 75 12.38 -5.54 -9.93
CA SER A 75 13.13 -4.34 -10.28
C SER A 75 14.28 -4.08 -9.29
N THR A 76 14.04 -4.25 -7.99
CA THR A 76 15.06 -4.10 -6.94
C THR A 76 16.19 -5.11 -7.09
N ALA A 77 15.86 -6.38 -7.31
CA ALA A 77 16.88 -7.40 -7.53
C ALA A 77 17.76 -7.07 -8.75
N THR A 78 17.18 -6.54 -9.82
CA THR A 78 17.91 -6.05 -10.99
C THR A 78 18.77 -4.83 -10.67
N GLN A 79 18.23 -3.83 -9.97
CA GLN A 79 18.95 -2.61 -9.61
C GLN A 79 20.16 -2.88 -8.71
N LEU A 80 20.02 -3.85 -7.80
CA LEU A 80 21.10 -4.29 -6.90
C LEU A 80 22.00 -5.37 -7.51
N ASN A 81 21.79 -5.72 -8.79
CA ASN A 81 22.56 -6.73 -9.51
C ASN A 81 22.60 -8.10 -8.80
N LEU A 82 21.49 -8.49 -8.16
CA LEU A 82 21.40 -9.73 -7.39
C LEU A 82 21.07 -10.93 -8.28
N PRO A 83 21.80 -12.05 -8.17
CA PRO A 83 21.52 -13.24 -8.96
C PRO A 83 20.22 -13.90 -8.49
N THR A 84 19.31 -14.23 -9.42
CA THR A 84 18.02 -14.86 -9.10
C THR A 84 17.94 -16.28 -9.65
N ARG A 85 17.41 -17.22 -8.84
CA ARG A 85 17.22 -18.63 -9.19
C ARG A 85 15.75 -18.99 -9.06
N SER A 86 15.26 -19.91 -9.89
CA SER A 86 13.90 -20.44 -9.73
C SER A 86 13.71 -21.08 -8.37
N LEU A 87 12.50 -21.01 -7.82
CA LEU A 87 12.14 -21.80 -6.65
C LEU A 87 12.23 -23.30 -6.96
N PRO A 88 12.43 -24.16 -5.94
CA PRO A 88 12.44 -25.61 -6.16
C PRO A 88 11.11 -26.07 -6.79
N ALA A 89 11.15 -27.17 -7.54
CA ALA A 89 9.97 -27.69 -8.22
C ALA A 89 8.81 -27.96 -7.23
N GLY A 90 7.60 -27.55 -7.60
CA GLY A 90 6.39 -27.72 -6.78
C GLY A 90 6.10 -26.58 -5.79
N TYR A 91 7.06 -25.70 -5.52
CA TYR A 91 6.86 -24.56 -4.62
C TYR A 91 6.02 -23.48 -5.31
N ARG A 92 4.98 -23.01 -4.60
CA ARG A 92 4.11 -21.91 -5.03
C ARG A 92 3.93 -20.97 -3.86
N ILE A 93 4.04 -19.67 -4.13
CA ILE A 93 3.78 -18.63 -3.13
C ILE A 93 2.43 -18.00 -3.45
N GLN A 94 1.59 -17.93 -2.44
CA GLN A 94 0.29 -17.29 -2.49
C GLN A 94 0.35 -16.00 -1.67
N GLY A 95 0.00 -14.87 -2.27
CA GLY A 95 -0.24 -13.62 -1.58
C GLY A 95 -1.73 -13.38 -1.35
N TYR A 96 -2.02 -12.28 -0.66
CA TYR A 96 -3.39 -11.84 -0.31
C TYR A 96 -4.36 -11.80 -1.51
N THR A 97 -3.89 -11.40 -2.70
CA THR A 97 -4.72 -11.27 -3.91
C THR A 97 -4.40 -12.27 -5.03
N GLY A 98 -3.72 -13.37 -4.71
CA GLY A 98 -3.42 -14.38 -5.73
C GLY A 98 -1.99 -14.93 -5.66
N ARG A 99 -1.66 -15.76 -6.65
CA ARG A 99 -0.34 -16.36 -6.78
C ARG A 99 0.72 -15.29 -7.07
N ILE A 100 1.91 -15.51 -6.51
CA ILE A 100 3.11 -14.72 -6.78
C ILE A 100 4.02 -15.53 -7.70
N GLU A 101 4.41 -14.93 -8.82
CA GLU A 101 5.55 -15.44 -9.59
C GLU A 101 6.83 -15.09 -8.83
N ALA A 102 7.46 -16.12 -8.30
CA ALA A 102 8.52 -15.96 -7.32
C ALA A 102 9.79 -16.69 -7.75
N ARG A 103 10.90 -16.02 -7.53
CA ARG A 103 12.27 -16.54 -7.59
C ARG A 103 12.88 -16.42 -6.20
N ARG A 104 14.09 -16.93 -6.03
CA ARG A 104 14.90 -16.67 -4.83
C ARG A 104 16.21 -16.02 -5.19
N THR A 105 16.71 -15.20 -4.29
CA THR A 105 18.08 -14.67 -4.31
C THR A 105 18.69 -14.82 -2.93
N LYS A 106 20.01 -14.64 -2.87
CA LYS A 106 20.78 -14.66 -1.63
C LYS A 106 21.56 -13.35 -1.56
N VAL A 107 21.39 -12.63 -0.46
CA VAL A 107 22.14 -11.42 -0.16
C VAL A 107 23.27 -11.80 0.79
N GLU A 108 24.49 -11.41 0.46
CA GLU A 108 25.69 -11.83 1.19
C GLU A 108 25.78 -11.12 2.54
N LYS A 109 25.46 -9.83 2.58
CA LYS A 109 25.48 -9.00 3.78
C LYS A 109 24.18 -8.22 3.91
N VAL A 110 23.46 -8.44 5.01
CA VAL A 110 22.24 -7.72 5.38
C VAL A 110 22.51 -6.98 6.67
N GLY A 111 22.75 -5.67 6.57
CA GLY A 111 22.85 -4.79 7.71
C GLY A 111 21.46 -4.46 8.28
N LEU A 112 21.30 -4.68 9.58
CA LEU A 112 20.16 -4.27 10.38
C LEU A 112 20.70 -3.61 11.66
N VAL A 113 20.57 -2.28 11.74
CA VAL A 113 20.87 -1.46 12.93
C VAL A 113 22.14 -1.89 13.68
N GLY A 114 23.31 -1.51 13.15
CA GLY A 114 24.61 -1.81 13.76
C GLY A 114 25.01 -3.29 13.75
N SER A 115 24.12 -4.19 13.33
CA SER A 115 24.40 -5.62 13.18
C SER A 115 24.44 -6.00 11.69
N GLU A 116 25.23 -7.00 11.34
CA GLU A 116 25.31 -7.56 9.99
C GLU A 116 24.94 -9.05 10.03
N LEU A 117 23.96 -9.44 9.22
CA LEU A 117 23.59 -10.82 9.00
C LEU A 117 24.19 -11.28 7.68
N SER A 118 24.84 -12.44 7.67
CA SER A 118 25.40 -12.98 6.44
C SER A 118 24.46 -13.96 5.76
N ASN A 119 24.51 -14.01 4.43
CA ASN A 119 23.97 -15.10 3.63
C ASN A 119 22.44 -15.29 3.74
N ILE A 120 21.69 -14.20 3.83
CA ILE A 120 20.23 -14.22 3.98
C ILE A 120 19.54 -14.41 2.64
N GLU A 121 18.60 -15.36 2.58
CA GLU A 121 17.75 -15.56 1.40
C GLU A 121 16.60 -14.55 1.37
N PHE A 122 16.23 -14.15 0.14
CA PHE A 122 15.05 -13.33 -0.14
C PHE A 122 14.24 -13.99 -1.26
N ILE A 123 12.92 -13.85 -1.18
CA ILE A 123 12.06 -14.12 -2.33
C ILE A 123 12.11 -12.91 -3.26
N VAL A 124 12.20 -13.14 -4.57
CA VAL A 124 12.13 -12.07 -5.57
C VAL A 124 10.83 -12.22 -6.35
N GLY A 125 9.99 -11.20 -6.31
CA GLY A 125 8.69 -11.18 -6.99
C GLY A 125 7.67 -10.31 -6.28
N GLY A 126 6.40 -10.48 -6.66
CA GLY A 126 5.31 -9.64 -6.18
C GLY A 126 5.17 -8.35 -6.99
N ASN A 127 4.33 -7.44 -6.50
CA ASN A 127 4.08 -6.13 -7.11
C ASN A 127 4.99 -5.08 -6.49
N GLU A 128 5.31 -4.00 -7.21
CA GLU A 128 5.95 -2.87 -6.54
C GLU A 128 4.97 -2.19 -5.59
N LEU A 129 5.52 -1.70 -4.48
CA LEU A 129 4.76 -1.18 -3.37
C LEU A 129 4.55 0.34 -3.45
N GLY A 130 5.30 1.05 -4.33
CA GLY A 130 5.25 2.51 -4.38
C GLY A 130 6.12 3.16 -3.29
N ALA A 131 6.10 4.51 -3.23
CA ALA A 131 6.72 5.29 -2.15
C ALA A 131 8.20 4.93 -1.87
N GLY A 132 8.98 4.64 -2.92
CA GLY A 132 10.39 4.26 -2.80
C GLY A 132 10.67 2.90 -2.13
N ILE A 133 9.63 2.12 -1.82
CA ILE A 133 9.78 0.80 -1.18
C ILE A 133 10.32 -0.20 -2.20
N MET A 134 11.42 -0.86 -1.83
CA MET A 134 12.17 -1.80 -2.69
C MET A 134 11.94 -3.27 -2.31
N GLY A 135 11.33 -3.52 -1.15
CA GLY A 135 11.03 -4.87 -0.70
C GLY A 135 10.14 -4.93 0.54
N ILE A 136 9.98 -6.14 1.05
CA ILE A 136 9.21 -6.46 2.25
C ILE A 136 10.15 -7.09 3.27
N LEU A 137 10.22 -6.52 4.47
CA LEU A 137 10.86 -7.09 5.63
C LEU A 137 9.85 -7.99 6.33
N GLY A 138 10.00 -9.30 6.13
CA GLY A 138 9.07 -10.32 6.60
C GLY A 138 9.53 -11.07 7.84
N ARG A 139 8.73 -12.05 8.25
CA ARG A 139 8.90 -12.78 9.51
C ARG A 139 10.19 -13.59 9.64
N ASN A 140 10.86 -13.98 8.55
CA ASN A 140 12.17 -14.64 8.65
C ASN A 140 13.25 -13.77 9.33
N ILE A 141 13.05 -12.44 9.37
CA ILE A 141 13.90 -11.51 10.13
C ILE A 141 13.11 -10.95 11.32
N LEU A 142 11.84 -10.54 11.14
CA LEU A 142 11.08 -9.91 12.23
C LEU A 142 10.85 -10.84 13.43
N SER A 143 10.82 -12.15 13.23
CA SER A 143 10.55 -13.11 14.29
C SER A 143 11.77 -13.90 14.77
N VAL A 144 12.97 -13.35 14.61
CA VAL A 144 14.20 -13.92 15.21
C VAL A 144 14.24 -13.75 16.73
N ALA A 145 13.41 -12.85 17.26
CA ALA A 145 13.24 -12.58 18.69
C ALA A 145 11.76 -12.25 18.97
N ASP A 146 11.41 -11.94 20.22
CA ASP A 146 10.13 -11.28 20.50
C ASP A 146 10.10 -9.93 19.77
N THR A 147 8.91 -9.44 19.44
CA THR A 147 8.78 -8.20 18.65
C THR A 147 7.85 -7.23 19.33
N GLU A 148 8.33 -6.00 19.52
CA GLU A 148 7.52 -4.87 19.95
C GLU A 148 7.28 -3.94 18.77
N TYR A 149 6.02 -3.55 18.57
CA TYR A 149 5.58 -2.60 17.57
C TYR A 149 5.08 -1.36 18.29
N ASP A 150 5.83 -0.26 18.16
CA ASP A 150 5.48 1.05 18.67
C ASP A 150 5.46 2.04 17.49
N LEU A 151 4.61 1.73 16.52
CA LEU A 151 4.58 2.39 15.22
C LEU A 151 4.06 3.83 15.31
N ALA A 152 3.28 4.16 16.34
CA ALA A 152 2.89 5.53 16.66
C ALA A 152 4.11 6.43 16.93
N HIS A 153 5.19 5.86 17.47
CA HIS A 153 6.48 6.52 17.69
C HIS A 153 7.52 6.15 16.63
N GLY A 154 7.10 5.42 15.59
CA GLY A 154 7.92 5.01 14.45
C GLY A 154 9.10 4.12 14.83
N VAL A 155 8.85 3.08 15.62
CA VAL A 155 9.87 2.11 15.98
C VAL A 155 9.30 0.70 16.10
N VAL A 156 10.09 -0.27 15.65
CA VAL A 156 9.91 -1.69 15.97
C VAL A 156 11.11 -2.12 16.79
N ARG A 157 10.92 -2.92 17.85
CA ARG A 157 12.01 -3.44 18.66
C ARG A 157 12.06 -4.95 18.55
N LEU A 158 13.23 -5.49 18.22
CA LEU A 158 13.51 -6.89 18.47
C LEU A 158 13.90 -7.01 19.95
N VAL A 159 13.19 -7.87 20.67
CA VAL A 159 13.29 -7.98 22.11
C VAL A 159 13.83 -9.33 22.50
N PHE A 160 14.86 -9.33 23.35
CA PHE A 160 15.55 -10.52 23.83
C PHE A 160 15.36 -10.66 25.35
N PRO A 161 14.30 -11.36 25.80
CA PRO A 161 14.12 -11.69 27.21
C PRO A 161 15.26 -12.61 27.71
N GLN A 162 15.77 -12.34 28.90
CA GLN A 162 16.83 -13.10 29.57
C GLN A 162 16.40 -13.47 31.00
N GLY A 163 16.72 -14.68 31.44
CA GLY A 163 16.29 -15.20 32.75
C GLY A 163 14.92 -15.90 32.69
N ASP A 164 14.22 -16.01 33.83
CA ASP A 164 12.89 -16.63 33.90
C ASP A 164 11.79 -15.60 33.64
N CYS A 165 11.52 -15.38 32.36
CA CYS A 165 10.50 -14.44 31.91
C CYS A 165 9.13 -15.09 31.70
N LYS A 166 8.89 -16.35 32.10
CA LYS A 166 7.66 -17.08 31.73
C LYS A 166 6.38 -16.52 32.37
N LYS A 167 6.49 -15.91 33.54
CA LYS A 167 5.36 -15.37 34.31
C LYS A 167 5.36 -13.85 34.39
N SER A 168 6.40 -13.21 33.87
CA SER A 168 6.56 -11.76 33.95
C SER A 168 5.66 -11.04 32.95
N ASN A 169 5.14 -9.88 33.34
CA ASN A 169 4.44 -8.99 32.43
C ASN A 169 5.44 -8.33 31.48
N LEU A 170 5.41 -8.72 30.20
CA LEU A 170 6.33 -8.21 29.19
C LEU A 170 5.90 -6.85 28.61
N ALA A 171 4.73 -6.33 28.99
CA ALA A 171 4.29 -4.97 28.69
C ALA A 171 4.97 -3.93 29.60
N TYR A 172 6.29 -3.92 29.61
CA TYR A 172 7.11 -3.18 30.57
C TYR A 172 6.90 -1.66 30.55
N TRP A 173 6.37 -1.12 29.45
CA TRP A 173 6.04 0.30 29.32
C TRP A 173 4.72 0.68 29.99
N ALA A 174 3.83 -0.28 30.26
CA ALA A 174 2.52 -0.02 30.83
C ALA A 174 2.60 0.32 32.33
N GLY A 175 3.69 -0.05 33.01
CA GLY A 175 3.77 0.05 34.47
C GLY A 175 2.64 -0.74 35.12
N ASP A 176 1.88 -0.07 35.99
CA ASP A 176 0.71 -0.64 36.67
C ASP A 176 -0.60 -0.53 35.85
N ALA A 177 -0.56 0.07 34.66
CA ALA A 177 -1.75 0.23 33.83
C ALA A 177 -2.27 -1.13 33.33
N PRO A 178 -3.59 -1.31 33.20
CA PRO A 178 -4.17 -2.48 32.56
C PRO A 178 -3.62 -2.68 31.14
N VAL A 179 -3.37 -3.93 30.77
CA VAL A 179 -2.89 -4.32 29.44
C VAL A 179 -3.88 -5.22 28.76
N ILE A 180 -4.03 -5.02 27.45
CA ILE A 180 -4.74 -5.95 26.58
C ILE A 180 -3.87 -7.20 26.49
N LEU A 181 -4.43 -8.35 26.84
CA LEU A 181 -3.69 -9.60 26.89
C LEU A 181 -4.47 -10.72 26.21
N ALA A 182 -3.86 -11.31 25.19
CA ALA A 182 -4.44 -12.43 24.45
C ALA A 182 -3.41 -13.52 24.22
N ASP A 183 -3.86 -14.78 24.29
CA ASP A 183 -3.08 -15.92 23.84
C ASP A 183 -3.06 -15.96 22.30
N MET A 184 -1.92 -16.32 21.73
CA MET A 184 -1.83 -16.58 20.29
C MET A 184 -2.40 -17.96 19.96
N GLU A 185 -2.97 -18.09 18.77
CA GLU A 185 -3.39 -19.38 18.23
C GLU A 185 -2.20 -20.35 18.17
N THR A 186 -2.47 -21.61 18.48
CA THR A 186 -1.44 -22.64 18.42
C THR A 186 -0.94 -22.80 16.98
N PRO A 187 0.38 -22.71 16.73
CA PRO A 187 0.95 -22.94 15.40
C PRO A 187 0.49 -24.26 14.78
N SER A 188 0.05 -24.22 13.52
CA SER A 188 -0.32 -25.43 12.77
C SER A 188 0.87 -26.35 12.49
N HIS A 189 2.09 -25.81 12.58
CA HIS A 189 3.36 -26.53 12.42
C HIS A 189 4.53 -25.77 13.08
N ARG A 190 5.62 -26.47 13.40
CA ARG A 190 6.81 -25.94 14.13
C ARG A 190 7.53 -24.76 13.46
N GLY A 191 7.23 -24.44 12.21
CA GLY A 191 7.84 -23.33 11.46
C GLY A 191 6.93 -22.12 11.30
N GLU A 192 5.70 -22.16 11.83
CA GLU A 192 4.80 -21.02 11.73
C GLU A 192 5.24 -19.91 12.66
N THR A 193 5.33 -18.71 12.11
CA THR A 193 5.67 -17.50 12.87
C THR A 193 4.58 -16.44 12.74
N ALA A 194 3.44 -16.77 12.12
CA ALA A 194 2.32 -15.86 11.96
C ALA A 194 1.76 -15.46 13.33
N ILE A 195 1.40 -14.18 13.47
CA ILE A 195 0.78 -13.66 14.69
C ILE A 195 -0.73 -13.79 14.51
N LYS A 196 -1.26 -14.93 14.94
CA LYS A 196 -2.69 -15.25 14.85
C LYS A 196 -3.29 -15.13 16.24
N VAL A 197 -4.34 -14.32 16.39
CA VAL A 197 -5.01 -14.08 17.66
C VAL A 197 -6.52 -14.23 17.52
N PRO A 198 -7.21 -14.78 18.54
CA PRO A 198 -8.66 -14.79 18.56
C PRO A 198 -9.20 -13.38 18.87
N VAL A 199 -10.18 -12.94 18.10
CA VAL A 199 -10.97 -11.72 18.32
C VAL A 199 -12.46 -12.03 18.26
N SER A 200 -13.29 -11.15 18.79
CA SER A 200 -14.76 -11.24 18.70
C SER A 200 -15.29 -10.13 17.81
N ILE A 201 -16.14 -10.46 16.84
CA ILE A 201 -16.90 -9.52 16.02
C ILE A 201 -18.38 -9.75 16.28
N ASN A 202 -19.08 -8.76 16.84
CA ASN A 202 -20.48 -8.87 17.25
C ASN A 202 -20.76 -10.16 18.08
N GLY A 203 -19.84 -10.52 18.99
CA GLY A 203 -19.95 -11.72 19.82
C GLY A 203 -19.57 -13.04 19.12
N ARG A 204 -19.05 -13.01 17.89
CA ARG A 204 -18.61 -14.19 17.14
C ARG A 204 -17.10 -14.25 17.05
N SER A 205 -16.53 -15.38 17.46
CA SER A 205 -15.08 -15.61 17.39
C SER A 205 -14.57 -15.66 15.96
N VAL A 206 -13.49 -14.94 15.70
CA VAL A 206 -12.77 -14.85 14.43
C VAL A 206 -11.28 -14.90 14.74
N VAL A 207 -10.50 -15.67 13.99
CA VAL A 207 -9.04 -15.60 14.06
C VAL A 207 -8.56 -14.44 13.20
N ALA A 208 -7.85 -13.49 13.81
CA ALA A 208 -7.22 -12.37 13.13
C ALA A 208 -5.72 -12.65 12.92
N LEU A 209 -5.22 -12.35 11.72
CA LEU A 209 -3.78 -12.23 11.45
C LEU A 209 -3.37 -10.77 11.71
N MET A 210 -2.37 -10.55 12.56
CA MET A 210 -1.82 -9.22 12.77
C MET A 210 -0.79 -8.90 11.67
N ASP A 211 -1.11 -7.91 10.84
CA ASP A 211 -0.45 -7.63 9.57
C ASP A 211 -0.15 -6.14 9.40
N THR A 212 1.07 -5.73 9.72
CA THR A 212 1.54 -4.35 9.53
C THR A 212 1.68 -3.94 8.04
N GLY A 213 1.72 -4.91 7.12
CA GLY A 213 1.75 -4.68 5.68
C GLY A 213 0.38 -4.33 5.11
N ALA A 214 -0.71 -4.69 5.81
CA ALA A 214 -2.07 -4.27 5.49
C ALA A 214 -2.32 -2.84 6.00
N PRO A 215 -2.56 -1.83 5.14
CA PRO A 215 -2.72 -0.44 5.59
C PRO A 215 -3.93 -0.20 6.48
N ARG A 216 -4.90 -1.13 6.49
CA ARG A 216 -6.18 -1.03 7.20
C ARG A 216 -6.62 -2.39 7.70
N THR A 217 -7.35 -2.40 8.79
CA THR A 217 -8.03 -3.57 9.33
C THR A 217 -9.19 -3.98 8.43
N ALA A 218 -9.29 -5.27 8.11
CA ALA A 218 -10.29 -5.81 7.19
C ALA A 218 -10.82 -7.18 7.64
N LEU A 219 -12.14 -7.36 7.52
CA LEU A 219 -12.83 -8.62 7.79
C LEU A 219 -13.11 -9.35 6.47
N SER A 220 -12.84 -10.66 6.42
CA SER A 220 -13.28 -11.46 5.28
C SER A 220 -14.81 -11.47 5.20
N TRP A 221 -15.34 -11.47 3.97
CA TRP A 221 -16.79 -11.54 3.74
C TRP A 221 -17.45 -12.72 4.46
N ARG A 222 -16.79 -13.89 4.49
CA ARG A 222 -17.29 -15.06 5.22
C ARG A 222 -17.43 -14.78 6.72
N SER A 223 -16.48 -14.08 7.31
CA SER A 223 -16.50 -13.75 8.74
C SER A 223 -17.50 -12.63 9.05
N ALA A 224 -17.66 -11.66 8.15
CA ALA A 224 -18.70 -10.63 8.25
C ALA A 224 -20.11 -11.25 8.32
N ARG A 225 -20.43 -12.18 7.41
CA ARG A 225 -21.72 -12.89 7.41
C ARG A 225 -21.94 -13.70 8.68
N ARG A 226 -20.91 -14.41 9.16
CA ARG A 226 -21.00 -15.15 10.43
C ARG A 226 -21.25 -14.24 11.62
N ALA A 227 -20.73 -13.02 11.57
CA ALA A 227 -20.94 -11.97 12.57
C ALA A 227 -22.26 -11.19 12.39
N GLY A 228 -23.15 -11.63 11.49
CA GLY A 228 -24.46 -11.01 11.27
C GLY A 228 -24.43 -9.71 10.47
N ILE A 229 -23.35 -9.46 9.72
CA ILE A 229 -23.25 -8.32 8.82
C ILE A 229 -23.71 -8.77 7.43
N GLU A 230 -24.89 -8.30 7.02
CA GLU A 230 -25.50 -8.67 5.74
C GLU A 230 -24.96 -7.81 4.60
N GLU A 231 -24.96 -8.36 3.38
CA GLU A 231 -24.45 -7.66 2.18
C GLU A 231 -25.20 -6.34 1.91
N ALA A 232 -26.50 -6.28 2.24
CA ALA A 232 -27.31 -5.08 2.11
C ALA A 232 -26.82 -3.91 3.00
N ASP A 233 -26.12 -4.21 4.09
CA ASP A 233 -25.54 -3.22 5.01
C ASP A 233 -24.12 -2.80 4.61
N MET A 234 -23.58 -3.39 3.53
CA MET A 234 -22.24 -3.13 3.04
C MET A 234 -22.28 -2.09 1.92
N LYS A 235 -21.43 -1.07 2.01
CA LYS A 235 -21.26 -0.08 0.94
C LYS A 235 -20.03 -0.43 0.12
N PRO A 236 -20.11 -0.52 -1.23
CA PRO A 236 -18.96 -0.75 -2.08
C PRO A 236 -17.85 0.28 -1.81
N ALA A 237 -16.61 -0.20 -1.67
CA ALA A 237 -15.43 0.61 -1.35
C ALA A 237 -14.31 0.49 -2.39
N GLY A 238 -14.62 -0.11 -3.55
CA GLY A 238 -13.69 -0.31 -4.66
C GLY A 238 -12.99 -1.65 -4.57
N ARG A 239 -11.78 -1.72 -5.13
CA ARG A 239 -10.98 -2.95 -5.20
C ARG A 239 -9.57 -2.68 -4.67
N THR A 240 -8.98 -3.64 -3.98
CA THR A 240 -7.63 -3.53 -3.40
C THR A 240 -6.71 -4.64 -3.92
N GLY A 241 -5.42 -4.33 -3.95
CA GLY A 241 -4.35 -5.26 -4.30
C GLY A 241 -3.58 -5.75 -3.06
N GLY A 242 -2.66 -6.69 -3.27
CA GLY A 242 -1.72 -7.18 -2.26
C GLY A 242 -0.43 -7.66 -2.93
N ALA A 243 0.26 -8.63 -2.36
CA ALA A 243 1.49 -9.18 -2.97
C ALA A 243 1.22 -10.02 -4.23
N GLY A 244 -0.01 -10.50 -4.44
CA GLY A 244 -0.42 -11.27 -5.63
C GLY A 244 -0.84 -10.38 -6.81
N ALA A 245 -0.82 -10.91 -8.03
CA ALA A 245 -1.09 -10.12 -9.25
C ALA A 245 -2.56 -9.66 -9.42
N GLY A 246 -3.49 -10.18 -8.61
CA GLY A 246 -4.92 -9.85 -8.69
C GLY A 246 -5.35 -8.69 -7.80
N ARG A 247 -6.64 -8.37 -7.89
CA ARG A 247 -7.34 -7.43 -7.01
C ARG A 247 -8.62 -8.05 -6.47
N VAL A 248 -8.96 -7.75 -5.23
CA VAL A 248 -10.19 -8.22 -4.57
C VAL A 248 -11.14 -7.06 -4.34
N SER A 249 -12.44 -7.33 -4.43
CA SER A 249 -13.47 -6.35 -4.12
C SER A 249 -13.52 -6.07 -2.62
N THR A 250 -13.82 -4.83 -2.29
CA THR A 250 -13.90 -4.34 -0.92
C THR A 250 -15.18 -3.55 -0.70
N TRP A 251 -15.67 -3.65 0.52
CA TRP A 251 -16.80 -2.90 1.04
C TRP A 251 -16.42 -2.27 2.37
N ILE A 252 -17.27 -1.37 2.86
CA ILE A 252 -17.25 -0.86 4.22
C ILE A 252 -18.60 -1.16 4.87
N SER A 253 -18.58 -1.53 6.13
CA SER A 253 -19.81 -1.71 6.91
C SER A 253 -19.61 -1.34 8.38
N GLN A 254 -20.72 -1.10 9.07
CA GLN A 254 -20.73 -0.87 10.49
C GLN A 254 -20.50 -2.19 11.24
N VAL A 255 -19.72 -2.12 12.30
CA VAL A 255 -19.42 -3.22 13.21
C VAL A 255 -19.78 -2.74 14.61
N ALA A 256 -20.81 -3.37 15.19
CA ALA A 256 -21.35 -2.95 16.46
C ALA A 256 -20.34 -3.14 17.60
N LEU A 257 -19.59 -4.25 17.58
CA LEU A 257 -18.60 -4.54 18.61
C LEU A 257 -17.42 -5.36 18.04
N PHE A 258 -16.22 -4.89 18.31
CA PHE A 258 -14.96 -5.61 18.21
C PHE A 258 -14.40 -5.84 19.61
N GLU A 259 -13.91 -7.04 19.90
CA GLU A 259 -13.24 -7.33 21.18
C GLU A 259 -11.94 -8.10 20.97
N PHE A 260 -10.89 -7.73 21.71
CA PHE A 260 -9.59 -8.39 21.69
C PHE A 260 -8.91 -8.25 23.05
N GLY A 261 -8.48 -9.37 23.66
CA GLY A 261 -7.70 -9.36 24.91
C GLY A 261 -8.31 -8.57 26.08
N GLY A 262 -9.65 -8.44 26.10
CA GLY A 262 -10.41 -7.64 27.07
C GLY A 262 -10.78 -6.22 26.61
N GLU A 263 -10.13 -5.70 25.57
CA GLU A 263 -10.49 -4.45 24.90
C GLU A 263 -11.86 -4.59 24.23
N LYS A 264 -12.68 -3.53 24.32
CA LYS A 264 -13.94 -3.40 23.60
C LYS A 264 -13.94 -2.13 22.78
N VAL A 265 -14.29 -2.28 21.51
CA VAL A 265 -14.33 -1.20 20.54
C VAL A 265 -15.71 -1.27 19.88
N ALA A 266 -16.58 -0.31 20.20
CA ALA A 266 -17.97 -0.29 19.76
C ALA A 266 -18.20 0.70 18.61
N ASN A 267 -19.26 0.48 17.82
CA ASN A 267 -19.75 1.40 16.78
C ASN A 267 -18.69 1.83 15.74
N ASN A 268 -17.93 0.86 15.22
CA ASN A 268 -16.82 1.12 14.30
C ASN A 268 -17.19 0.85 12.85
N THR A 269 -16.42 1.41 11.92
CA THR A 269 -16.53 1.06 10.51
C THR A 269 -15.32 0.26 10.07
N LEU A 270 -15.51 -0.99 9.65
CA LEU A 270 -14.44 -1.83 9.15
C LEU A 270 -14.55 -2.04 7.64
N TYR A 271 -13.41 -2.34 7.02
CA TYR A 271 -13.39 -2.86 5.66
C TYR A 271 -13.82 -4.32 5.66
N ILE A 272 -14.52 -4.69 4.61
CA ILE A 272 -14.86 -6.07 4.29
C ILE A 272 -14.23 -6.39 2.95
N ASP A 273 -13.56 -7.53 2.84
CA ASP A 273 -12.93 -7.96 1.59
C ASP A 273 -13.46 -9.32 1.11
N GLN A 274 -13.41 -9.54 -0.19
CA GLN A 274 -13.76 -10.82 -0.81
C GLN A 274 -12.55 -11.76 -0.82
N THR A 275 -11.85 -11.91 0.31
CA THR A 275 -10.83 -12.95 0.42
C THR A 275 -11.39 -14.24 1.00
N GLU A 276 -10.91 -15.36 0.47
CA GLU A 276 -11.17 -16.69 1.00
C GLU A 276 -9.90 -17.25 1.63
N SER A 277 -9.56 -16.79 2.83
CA SER A 277 -8.53 -17.42 3.65
C SER A 277 -9.17 -18.47 4.55
N ALA A 278 -8.65 -19.70 4.50
CA ALA A 278 -9.00 -20.73 5.46
C ALA A 278 -8.26 -20.56 6.80
N GLU A 279 -7.22 -19.72 6.83
CA GLU A 279 -6.28 -19.61 7.95
C GLU A 279 -6.58 -18.44 8.90
N HIS A 280 -7.26 -17.40 8.43
CA HIS A 280 -7.71 -16.28 9.24
C HIS A 280 -8.98 -15.67 8.64
N GLY A 281 -9.86 -15.17 9.49
CA GLY A 281 -11.08 -14.50 9.07
C GLY A 281 -10.97 -12.97 9.02
N MET A 282 -9.88 -12.41 9.53
CA MET A 282 -9.66 -10.97 9.66
C MET A 282 -8.16 -10.64 9.54
N LEU A 283 -7.85 -9.44 9.05
CA LEU A 283 -6.55 -8.79 9.18
C LEU A 283 -6.68 -7.67 10.21
N LEU A 284 -5.83 -7.67 11.24
CA LEU A 284 -5.59 -6.50 12.08
C LEU A 284 -4.42 -5.72 11.47
N GLY A 285 -4.77 -4.61 10.83
CA GLY A 285 -3.87 -3.84 9.97
C GLY A 285 -3.07 -2.78 10.70
N LEU A 286 -2.28 -2.02 9.93
CA LEU A 286 -1.46 -0.91 10.40
C LEU A 286 -2.23 0.12 11.22
N ASP A 287 -3.50 0.37 10.92
CA ASP A 287 -4.35 1.27 11.71
C ASP A 287 -4.45 0.82 13.18
N TYR A 288 -4.67 -0.47 13.43
CA TYR A 288 -4.66 -1.02 14.78
C TYR A 288 -3.26 -0.89 15.43
N PHE A 289 -2.19 -1.16 14.68
CA PHE A 289 -0.80 -1.02 15.15
C PHE A 289 -0.36 0.44 15.39
N LEU A 290 -1.00 1.42 14.76
CA LEU A 290 -0.74 2.84 15.03
C LEU A 290 -1.54 3.32 16.25
N ALA A 291 -2.72 2.76 16.48
CA ALA A 291 -3.52 3.03 17.66
C ALA A 291 -2.97 2.36 18.94
N HIS A 292 -2.12 1.35 18.81
CA HIS A 292 -1.62 0.55 19.93
C HIS A 292 -0.10 0.43 19.97
N ARG A 293 0.43 0.23 21.17
CA ARG A 293 1.78 -0.33 21.35
C ARG A 293 1.63 -1.80 21.66
N ILE A 294 2.24 -2.66 20.85
CA ILE A 294 1.98 -4.10 20.83
C ILE A 294 3.28 -4.85 21.07
N TYR A 295 3.29 -5.83 21.97
CA TYR A 295 4.40 -6.75 22.17
C TYR A 295 3.94 -8.18 21.90
N VAL A 296 4.69 -8.88 21.06
CA VAL A 296 4.46 -10.26 20.66
C VAL A 296 5.50 -11.14 21.34
N SER A 297 5.07 -11.89 22.36
CA SER A 297 5.94 -12.86 23.04
C SER A 297 5.81 -14.25 22.45
N ARG A 298 6.90 -14.73 21.85
CA ARG A 298 7.02 -16.13 21.43
C ARG A 298 7.46 -17.03 22.57
N LEU A 299 8.11 -16.46 23.59
CA LEU A 299 8.43 -17.21 24.80
C LEU A 299 7.16 -17.66 25.54
N GLN A 300 6.13 -16.81 25.56
CA GLN A 300 4.90 -17.05 26.33
C GLN A 300 3.68 -17.37 25.47
N ASP A 301 3.82 -17.36 24.13
CA ASP A 301 2.71 -17.46 23.16
C ASP A 301 1.57 -16.45 23.42
N LYS A 302 1.95 -15.19 23.73
CA LYS A 302 1.03 -14.11 24.11
C LYS A 302 1.27 -12.83 23.32
N VAL A 303 0.20 -12.05 23.16
CA VAL A 303 0.24 -10.65 22.72
C VAL A 303 -0.17 -9.75 23.87
N TYR A 304 0.64 -8.74 24.12
CA TYR A 304 0.36 -7.64 25.04
C TYR A 304 0.12 -6.37 24.23
N ALA A 305 -0.85 -5.55 24.62
CA ALA A 305 -1.01 -4.23 24.03
C ALA A 305 -1.52 -3.17 25.01
N THR A 306 -1.21 -1.91 24.70
CA THR A 306 -1.86 -0.74 25.31
C THR A 306 -2.36 0.17 24.20
N TRP A 307 -3.41 0.92 24.48
CA TRP A 307 -3.96 1.91 23.56
C TRP A 307 -3.22 3.24 23.72
N ASN A 308 -2.77 3.82 22.61
CA ASN A 308 -2.00 5.07 22.57
C ASN A 308 -2.89 6.33 22.63
N GLY A 309 -4.22 6.14 22.65
CA GLY A 309 -5.20 7.21 22.54
C GLY A 309 -5.59 7.51 21.09
N GLY A 310 -6.83 7.98 20.90
CA GLY A 310 -7.39 8.29 19.57
C GLY A 310 -8.08 7.09 18.89
N PRO A 311 -8.56 7.25 17.64
CA PRO A 311 -9.33 6.20 16.97
C PRO A 311 -8.55 4.90 16.79
N VAL A 312 -9.16 3.77 17.17
CA VAL A 312 -8.53 2.43 17.02
C VAL A 312 -8.43 2.00 15.56
N PHE A 313 -9.42 2.36 14.75
CA PHE A 313 -9.46 2.05 13.32
C PHE A 313 -9.56 3.34 12.50
N ALA A 314 -8.97 3.34 11.31
CA ALA A 314 -8.83 4.55 10.47
C ALA A 314 -10.15 5.16 9.98
N ARG A 315 -11.30 4.49 10.19
CA ARG A 315 -12.63 4.98 9.81
C ARG A 315 -13.66 4.76 10.92
N GLY A 316 -14.18 5.88 11.41
CA GLY A 316 -15.22 5.94 12.42
C GLY A 316 -15.00 7.21 13.23
N ALA A 317 -15.97 8.10 13.27
CA ALA A 317 -16.00 9.10 14.32
C ALA A 317 -16.42 8.36 15.59
N ALA A 318 -15.45 7.75 16.27
CA ALA A 318 -15.72 7.30 17.62
C ALA A 318 -15.90 8.54 18.49
N THR A 319 -17.06 8.61 19.10
CA THR A 319 -17.36 9.54 20.17
C THR A 319 -16.81 8.98 21.48
N ALA A 320 -16.55 9.85 22.47
CA ALA A 320 -16.07 9.38 23.77
C ALA A 320 -17.03 8.31 24.34
N GLY A 321 -16.50 7.13 24.66
CA GLY A 321 -17.28 5.95 25.09
C GLY A 321 -17.28 4.77 24.11
N ASP A 322 -16.81 4.97 22.88
CA ASP A 322 -16.72 3.91 21.86
C ASP A 322 -15.45 3.03 22.00
N TYR A 323 -14.48 3.45 22.82
CA TYR A 323 -13.24 2.72 23.14
C TYR A 323 -13.10 2.52 24.64
N ASP A 324 -12.34 1.50 25.04
CA ASP A 324 -12.08 1.19 26.44
C ASP A 324 -10.87 1.99 26.98
N PRO A 325 -11.08 3.11 27.70
CA PRO A 325 -9.98 3.96 28.14
C PRO A 325 -9.12 3.32 29.24
N ARG A 326 -9.53 2.18 29.80
CA ARG A 326 -8.74 1.48 30.83
C ARG A 326 -7.40 0.99 30.30
N TYR A 327 -7.32 0.72 29.00
CA TYR A 327 -6.10 0.29 28.33
C TYR A 327 -5.27 1.46 27.79
N ALA A 328 -5.72 2.72 28.00
CA ALA A 328 -4.93 3.90 27.66
C ALA A 328 -3.69 3.93 28.56
N ALA A 329 -2.52 3.73 27.97
CA ALA A 329 -1.25 3.98 28.64
C ALA A 329 -0.68 5.29 28.10
N ILE A 330 -0.22 6.17 28.99
CA ILE A 330 0.50 7.38 28.57
C ILE A 330 1.84 6.90 27.99
N PRO A 331 2.06 7.02 26.68
CA PRO A 331 3.34 6.61 26.12
C PRO A 331 4.43 7.52 26.67
N LYS A 332 5.63 6.98 26.90
CA LYS A 332 6.80 7.82 27.17
C LYS A 332 7.00 8.72 25.94
N ASP A 333 6.89 10.02 26.15
CA ASP A 333 6.95 10.99 25.07
C ASP A 333 8.31 10.92 24.35
N VAL A 334 8.31 11.09 23.03
CA VAL A 334 9.58 11.26 22.29
C VAL A 334 10.28 12.49 22.83
N ALA A 335 11.57 12.36 23.13
CA ALA A 335 12.35 13.45 23.71
C ALA A 335 12.27 14.70 22.83
N ALA A 336 12.03 15.87 23.44
CA ALA A 336 11.82 17.13 22.71
C ALA A 336 13.03 17.64 21.92
N ASN A 337 14.18 16.97 22.07
CA ASN A 337 15.44 17.20 21.36
C ASN A 337 15.81 16.05 20.39
N ASP A 338 14.98 15.01 20.27
CA ASP A 338 15.16 13.92 19.31
C ASP A 338 14.44 14.26 17.99
N ALA A 339 15.14 14.95 17.10
CA ALA A 339 14.58 15.39 15.82
C ALA A 339 14.06 14.22 14.97
N ASP A 340 14.81 13.12 14.94
CA ASP A 340 14.47 11.92 14.16
C ASP A 340 13.23 11.21 14.73
N GLY A 341 13.17 11.05 16.05
CA GLY A 341 12.00 10.50 16.73
C GLY A 341 10.75 11.36 16.50
N LEU A 342 10.89 12.68 16.60
CA LEU A 342 9.79 13.63 16.34
C LEU A 342 9.31 13.53 14.89
N ALA A 343 10.22 13.48 13.92
CA ALA A 343 9.85 13.32 12.52
C ALA A 343 9.11 12.00 12.26
N ARG A 344 9.56 10.89 12.86
CA ARG A 344 8.90 9.58 12.75
C ARG A 344 7.51 9.59 13.40
N ARG A 345 7.37 10.17 14.60
CA ARG A 345 6.07 10.33 15.26
C ARG A 345 5.12 11.23 14.47
N GLY A 346 5.63 12.31 13.89
CA GLY A 346 4.85 13.19 13.01
C GLY A 346 4.37 12.48 11.73
N ALA A 347 5.22 11.64 11.13
CA ALA A 347 4.83 10.80 10.00
C ALA A 347 3.72 9.79 10.37
N ALA A 348 3.83 9.15 11.54
CA ALA A 348 2.81 8.25 12.06
C ALA A 348 1.49 8.98 12.37
N ALA A 349 1.55 10.15 13.01
CA ALA A 349 0.39 11.01 13.27
C ALA A 349 -0.32 11.43 11.97
N THR A 350 0.44 11.68 10.90
CA THR A 350 -0.12 11.97 9.58
C THR A 350 -0.93 10.80 9.01
N ALA A 351 -0.44 9.57 9.18
CA ALA A 351 -1.11 8.38 8.67
C ALA A 351 -2.44 8.07 9.39
N VAL A 352 -2.59 8.49 10.65
CA VAL A 352 -3.87 8.39 11.39
C VAL A 352 -4.74 9.65 11.27
N GLY A 353 -4.31 10.65 10.49
CA GLY A 353 -5.06 11.88 10.23
C GLY A 353 -4.91 12.97 11.30
N ASP A 354 -4.06 12.78 12.32
CA ASP A 354 -3.73 13.82 13.29
C ASP A 354 -2.69 14.79 12.73
N HIS A 355 -3.12 15.58 11.75
CA HIS A 355 -2.28 16.56 11.07
C HIS A 355 -1.82 17.69 12.00
N LYS A 356 -2.56 17.97 13.08
CA LYS A 356 -2.17 19.00 14.05
C LYS A 356 -0.94 18.55 14.83
N ARG A 357 -0.97 17.35 15.41
CA ARG A 357 0.19 16.78 16.10
C ARG A 357 1.36 16.57 15.13
N ALA A 358 1.07 16.09 13.92
CA ALA A 358 2.10 15.92 12.90
C ALA A 358 2.88 17.21 12.61
N LEU A 359 2.18 18.34 12.44
CA LEU A 359 2.83 19.63 12.20
C LEU A 359 3.66 20.12 13.39
N VAL A 360 3.20 19.90 14.63
CA VAL A 360 3.97 20.26 15.83
C VAL A 360 5.31 19.51 15.85
N ASP A 361 5.26 18.20 15.66
CA ASP A 361 6.45 17.35 15.70
C ASP A 361 7.40 17.63 14.53
N LEU A 362 6.87 17.78 13.32
CA LEU A 362 7.67 18.03 12.13
C LEU A 362 8.27 19.44 12.10
N ASN A 363 7.57 20.45 12.60
CA ASN A 363 8.15 21.78 12.78
C ASN A 363 9.32 21.72 13.75
N ARG A 364 9.15 21.04 14.88
CA ARG A 364 10.23 20.89 15.85
C ARG A 364 11.42 20.11 15.28
N ALA A 365 11.17 19.05 14.51
CA ALA A 365 12.23 18.30 13.84
C ALA A 365 13.01 19.17 12.85
N CYS A 366 12.32 19.95 12.00
CA CYS A 366 12.96 20.89 11.07
C CYS A 366 13.76 22.00 11.80
N GLU A 367 13.28 22.48 12.95
CA GLU A 367 14.02 23.45 13.78
C GLU A 367 15.30 22.86 14.38
N LEU A 368 15.23 21.62 14.88
CA LEU A 368 16.34 20.94 15.53
C LEU A 368 17.44 20.53 14.54
N ALA A 369 17.05 20.09 13.34
CA ALA A 369 18.01 19.71 12.29
C ALA A 369 17.55 20.24 10.91
N PRO A 370 17.80 21.52 10.62
CA PRO A 370 17.36 22.16 9.36
C PRO A 370 18.09 21.65 8.12
N GLY A 371 19.12 20.82 8.28
CA GLY A 371 19.86 20.19 7.17
C GLY A 371 19.27 18.85 6.69
N VAL A 372 18.22 18.34 7.32
CA VAL A 372 17.66 17.02 7.00
C VAL A 372 16.51 17.15 6.02
N ALA A 373 16.78 16.88 4.74
CA ALA A 373 15.83 17.00 3.64
C ALA A 373 14.51 16.23 3.87
N ASP A 374 14.62 15.06 4.49
CA ASP A 374 13.50 14.17 4.78
C ASP A 374 12.41 14.81 5.66
N TYR A 375 12.77 15.69 6.59
CA TYR A 375 11.78 16.31 7.48
C TYR A 375 10.87 17.26 6.71
N PHE A 376 11.44 18.06 5.82
CA PHE A 376 10.70 18.92 4.91
C PHE A 376 9.83 18.08 3.96
N PHE A 377 10.37 17.00 3.40
CA PHE A 377 9.59 16.08 2.56
C PHE A 377 8.37 15.50 3.29
N ILE A 378 8.53 15.05 4.54
CA ILE A 378 7.41 14.52 5.33
C ILE A 378 6.41 15.65 5.65
N ARG A 379 6.87 16.85 6.03
CA ARG A 379 5.99 18.00 6.31
C ARG A 379 5.23 18.48 5.09
N ALA A 380 5.84 18.45 3.90
CA ALA A 380 5.16 18.73 2.63
C ALA A 380 3.95 17.82 2.42
N ARG A 381 4.06 16.53 2.80
CA ARG A 381 2.94 15.59 2.70
C ARG A 381 1.80 15.94 3.65
N VAL A 382 2.10 16.45 4.85
CA VAL A 382 1.08 16.96 5.77
C VAL A 382 0.38 18.18 5.19
N HIS A 383 1.15 19.14 4.65
CA HIS A 383 0.58 20.29 3.96
C HIS A 383 -0.26 19.89 2.74
N GLN A 384 0.15 18.86 1.99
CA GLN A 384 -0.65 18.32 0.89
C GLN A 384 -1.96 17.71 1.37
N ALA A 385 -1.95 16.92 2.47
CA ALA A 385 -3.16 16.37 3.08
C ALA A 385 -4.12 17.47 3.56
N LEU A 386 -3.58 18.59 4.05
CA LEU A 386 -4.33 19.80 4.43
C LEU A 386 -4.71 20.70 3.24
N ARG A 387 -4.41 20.29 2.00
CA ARG A 387 -4.60 21.06 0.76
C ARG A 387 -3.91 22.43 0.74
N GLN A 388 -2.81 22.56 1.47
CA GLN A 388 -1.95 23.73 1.53
C GLN A 388 -0.83 23.63 0.49
N SER A 389 -1.19 23.59 -0.80
CA SER A 389 -0.25 23.28 -1.89
C SER A 389 0.95 24.23 -2.00
N ALA A 390 0.80 25.50 -1.59
CA ALA A 390 1.91 26.45 -1.59
C ALA A 390 2.98 26.10 -0.54
N LEU A 391 2.56 25.73 0.68
CA LEU A 391 3.47 25.29 1.74
C LEU A 391 4.11 23.95 1.39
N ALA A 392 3.32 23.02 0.82
CA ALA A 392 3.85 21.75 0.34
C ALA A 392 4.94 21.93 -0.73
N LEU A 393 4.73 22.82 -1.72
CA LEU A 393 5.74 23.12 -2.73
C LEU A 393 7.00 23.74 -2.13
N ALA A 394 6.87 24.67 -1.17
CA ALA A 394 8.02 25.28 -0.50
C ALA A 394 8.85 24.26 0.27
N ASP A 395 8.21 23.35 1.00
CA ASP A 395 8.90 22.26 1.70
C ASP A 395 9.56 21.27 0.73
N LEU A 396 8.92 20.97 -0.42
CA LEU A 396 9.53 20.13 -1.45
C LEU A 396 10.73 20.81 -2.12
N ASP A 397 10.66 22.12 -2.34
CA ASP A 397 11.78 22.90 -2.85
C ASP A 397 12.96 22.87 -1.87
N GLU A 398 12.72 23.02 -0.58
CA GLU A 398 13.76 22.93 0.45
C GLU A 398 14.33 21.51 0.58
N ALA A 399 13.48 20.48 0.57
CA ALA A 399 13.93 19.09 0.59
C ALA A 399 14.86 18.79 -0.60
N LEU A 400 14.50 19.24 -1.80
CA LEU A 400 15.31 19.01 -3.02
C LEU A 400 16.53 19.93 -3.10
N ARG A 401 16.55 21.06 -2.39
CA ARG A 401 17.74 21.90 -2.22
C ARG A 401 18.76 21.20 -1.32
N LEU A 402 18.30 20.56 -0.25
CA LEU A 402 19.13 19.83 0.72
C LEU A 402 19.62 18.50 0.16
N ASP A 403 18.74 17.73 -0.49
CA ASP A 403 19.08 16.48 -1.16
C ASP A 403 18.42 16.41 -2.55
N PRO A 404 19.17 16.79 -3.61
CA PRO A 404 18.71 16.66 -4.98
C PRO A 404 18.48 15.21 -5.43
N SER A 405 18.93 14.20 -4.70
CA SER A 405 18.75 12.79 -5.08
C SER A 405 17.39 12.21 -4.66
N LEU A 406 16.60 12.92 -3.85
CA LEU A 406 15.27 12.47 -3.39
C LEU A 406 14.25 12.38 -4.53
N ALA A 407 14.27 11.25 -5.24
CA ALA A 407 13.37 10.97 -6.35
C ALA A 407 11.89 11.08 -5.93
N GLU A 408 11.53 10.64 -4.72
CA GLU A 408 10.14 10.73 -4.24
C GLU A 408 9.69 12.18 -4.04
N ALA A 409 10.54 13.04 -3.46
CA ALA A 409 10.24 14.47 -3.33
C ALA A 409 10.07 15.13 -4.70
N ARG A 410 10.94 14.79 -5.67
CA ARG A 410 10.88 15.31 -7.04
C ARG A 410 9.63 14.84 -7.78
N SER A 411 9.26 13.55 -7.68
CA SER A 411 8.02 13.02 -8.25
C SER A 411 6.78 13.71 -7.69
N ARG A 412 6.73 13.90 -6.35
CA ARG A 412 5.61 14.63 -5.73
C ARG A 412 5.56 16.08 -6.19
N ARG A 413 6.70 16.78 -6.27
CA ARG A 413 6.75 18.16 -6.76
C ARG A 413 6.26 18.26 -8.21
N ALA A 414 6.67 17.34 -9.08
CA ALA A 414 6.19 17.26 -10.46
C ALA A 414 4.66 17.12 -10.52
N TRP A 415 4.09 16.24 -9.68
CA TRP A 415 2.65 16.04 -9.62
C TRP A 415 1.89 17.27 -9.09
N LEU A 416 2.38 17.93 -8.03
CA LEU A 416 1.77 19.17 -7.52
C LEU A 416 1.85 20.31 -8.55
N ARG A 417 2.98 20.47 -9.23
CA ARG A 417 3.15 21.45 -10.32
C ARG A 417 2.18 21.14 -11.46
N ALA A 418 2.03 19.87 -11.82
CA ALA A 418 1.06 19.45 -12.82
C ALA A 418 -0.39 19.78 -12.43
N ALA A 419 -0.79 19.49 -11.19
CA ALA A 419 -2.11 19.84 -10.66
C ALA A 419 -2.38 21.36 -10.65
N LYS A 420 -1.32 22.19 -10.55
CA LYS A 420 -1.40 23.65 -10.68
C LYS A 420 -1.22 24.16 -12.11
N ASN A 421 -1.17 23.27 -13.09
CA ASN A 421 -0.92 23.57 -14.50
C ASN A 421 0.43 24.28 -14.78
N ASP A 422 1.41 24.14 -13.86
CA ASP A 422 2.80 24.55 -14.08
C ASP A 422 3.52 23.46 -14.90
N ARG A 423 3.29 23.52 -16.21
CA ARG A 423 3.84 22.57 -17.16
C ARG A 423 5.37 22.60 -17.20
N ALA A 424 5.97 23.79 -17.23
CA ALA A 424 7.41 23.94 -17.36
C ALA A 424 8.15 23.37 -16.14
N GLY A 425 7.68 23.69 -14.93
CA GLY A 425 8.26 23.17 -13.70
C GLY A 425 8.08 21.65 -13.54
N ALA A 426 6.91 21.12 -13.90
CA ALA A 426 6.68 19.67 -13.89
C ALA A 426 7.59 18.94 -14.88
N GLN A 427 7.77 19.48 -16.10
CA GLN A 427 8.67 18.92 -17.12
C GLN A 427 10.13 18.90 -16.66
N ALA A 428 10.60 19.97 -16.02
CA ALA A 428 11.96 20.03 -15.49
C ALA A 428 12.20 18.93 -14.43
N ASP A 429 11.25 18.75 -13.50
CA ASP A 429 11.32 17.68 -12.50
C ASP A 429 11.32 16.29 -13.14
N LEU A 430 10.48 16.06 -14.15
CA LEU A 430 10.44 14.76 -14.84
C LEU A 430 11.70 14.47 -15.64
N ALA A 431 12.35 15.48 -16.23
CA ALA A 431 13.60 15.31 -16.97
C ALA A 431 14.75 14.92 -16.03
N GLU A 432 14.84 15.56 -14.86
CA GLU A 432 15.79 15.21 -13.81
C GLU A 432 15.58 13.79 -13.28
N LEU A 433 14.32 13.38 -13.04
CA LEU A 433 13.99 12.00 -12.68
C LEU A 433 14.40 11.02 -13.78
N ASP A 434 14.13 11.35 -15.04
CA ASP A 434 14.44 10.49 -16.18
C ASP A 434 15.93 10.21 -16.32
N ALA A 435 16.76 11.22 -16.07
CA ALA A 435 18.22 11.12 -16.09
C ALA A 435 18.77 10.28 -14.91
N ALA A 436 18.15 10.36 -13.74
CA ALA A 436 18.64 9.71 -12.53
C ALA A 436 18.16 8.25 -12.38
N LEU A 437 16.99 7.91 -12.92
CA LEU A 437 16.34 6.63 -12.66
C LEU A 437 16.74 5.51 -13.64
N PRO A 438 16.85 4.25 -13.21
CA PRO A 438 16.97 3.12 -14.12
C PRO A 438 15.69 2.87 -14.95
N PRO A 439 15.77 2.13 -16.07
CA PRO A 439 14.59 1.69 -16.84
C PRO A 439 13.54 0.94 -16.01
N SER A 440 13.99 0.15 -15.02
CA SER A 440 13.14 -0.64 -14.14
C SER A 440 12.55 0.14 -12.96
N ALA A 441 12.82 1.45 -12.84
CA ALA A 441 12.32 2.24 -11.73
C ALA A 441 10.79 2.27 -11.73
N HIS A 442 10.21 2.08 -10.55
CA HIS A 442 8.76 2.12 -10.42
C HIS A 442 8.16 3.49 -10.81
N ALA A 443 8.84 4.60 -10.48
CA ALA A 443 8.39 5.96 -10.77
C ALA A 443 8.15 6.23 -12.27
N ARG A 444 8.66 5.40 -13.18
CA ARG A 444 8.43 5.50 -14.63
C ARG A 444 6.94 5.53 -14.98
N ALA A 445 6.10 4.75 -14.31
CA ALA A 445 4.64 4.77 -14.53
C ALA A 445 3.98 6.09 -14.10
N GLU A 446 4.45 6.67 -12.98
CA GLU A 446 3.98 7.97 -12.50
C GLU A 446 4.42 9.08 -13.45
N MET A 447 5.68 9.05 -13.92
CA MET A 447 6.21 9.97 -14.91
C MET A 447 5.40 9.94 -16.21
N ALA A 448 5.07 8.75 -16.71
CA ALA A 448 4.24 8.58 -17.89
C ALA A 448 2.89 9.28 -17.74
N SER A 449 2.27 9.16 -16.56
CA SER A 449 0.97 9.75 -16.26
C SER A 449 1.03 11.29 -16.24
N VAL A 450 2.11 11.88 -15.68
CA VAL A 450 2.29 13.34 -15.68
C VAL A 450 2.59 13.86 -17.09
N TYR A 451 3.43 13.18 -17.87
CA TYR A 451 3.65 13.54 -19.28
C TYR A 451 2.35 13.44 -20.10
N ALA A 452 1.55 12.40 -19.87
CA ALA A 452 0.26 12.20 -20.54
C ALA A 452 -0.77 13.28 -20.19
N HIS A 453 -0.75 13.81 -18.96
CA HIS A 453 -1.60 14.94 -18.54
C HIS A 453 -1.36 16.18 -19.41
N PHE A 454 -0.11 16.43 -19.82
CA PHE A 454 0.27 17.55 -20.68
C PHE A 454 0.32 17.22 -22.18
N ASN A 455 -0.16 16.03 -22.58
CA ASN A 455 -0.12 15.53 -23.96
C ASN A 455 1.31 15.49 -24.55
N GLN A 456 2.31 15.25 -23.71
CA GLN A 456 3.68 14.98 -24.17
C GLN A 456 3.78 13.53 -24.60
N VAL A 457 3.27 13.28 -25.79
CA VAL A 457 3.08 11.92 -26.29
C VAL A 457 4.39 11.13 -26.36
N PRO A 458 5.48 11.64 -26.99
CA PRO A 458 6.71 10.86 -27.13
C PRO A 458 7.30 10.44 -25.77
N GLU A 459 7.36 11.38 -24.83
CA GLU A 459 7.91 11.15 -23.49
C GLU A 459 7.01 10.19 -22.70
N ALA A 460 5.69 10.39 -22.71
CA ALA A 460 4.76 9.51 -22.01
C ALA A 460 4.81 8.06 -22.53
N LEU A 461 4.80 7.87 -23.86
CA LEU A 461 4.87 6.54 -24.47
C LEU A 461 6.17 5.83 -24.10
N ARG A 462 7.31 6.53 -24.15
CA ARG A 462 8.60 5.95 -23.74
C ARG A 462 8.59 5.53 -22.28
N GLN A 463 8.05 6.35 -21.38
CA GLN A 463 7.98 5.99 -19.95
C GLN A 463 7.07 4.77 -19.72
N TYR A 464 5.93 4.67 -20.40
CA TYR A 464 5.10 3.47 -20.35
C TYR A 464 5.83 2.23 -20.88
N GLU A 465 6.57 2.34 -21.98
CA GLU A 465 7.34 1.23 -22.56
C GLU A 465 8.43 0.70 -21.62
N LEU A 466 9.22 1.60 -21.02
CA LEU A 466 10.25 1.24 -20.04
C LEU A 466 9.64 0.48 -18.85
N TRP A 467 8.51 0.97 -18.34
CA TRP A 467 7.85 0.36 -17.19
C TRP A 467 7.20 -0.99 -17.55
N ILE A 468 6.43 -1.07 -18.64
CA ILE A 468 5.76 -2.29 -19.10
C ILE A 468 6.78 -3.41 -19.39
N GLY A 469 7.91 -3.08 -20.01
CA GLY A 469 8.95 -4.06 -20.34
C GLY A 469 9.66 -4.66 -19.14
N THR A 470 9.60 -4.01 -17.97
CA THR A 470 10.31 -4.42 -16.75
C THR A 470 9.40 -4.94 -15.63
N HIS A 471 8.07 -4.83 -15.78
CA HIS A 471 7.07 -5.21 -14.77
C HIS A 471 6.00 -6.20 -15.29
N PRO A 472 6.37 -7.32 -15.94
CA PRO A 472 5.41 -8.21 -16.63
C PRO A 472 4.37 -8.86 -15.68
N SER A 473 4.71 -8.98 -14.40
CA SER A 473 3.89 -9.69 -13.40
C SER A 473 3.24 -8.74 -12.39
N ASP A 474 3.46 -7.42 -12.49
CA ASP A 474 2.88 -6.41 -11.59
C ASP A 474 1.37 -6.23 -11.87
N MET A 475 0.57 -6.04 -10.81
CA MET A 475 -0.87 -5.83 -10.90
C MET A 475 -1.24 -4.55 -11.64
N ARG A 476 -0.38 -3.52 -11.61
CA ARG A 476 -0.59 -2.21 -12.25
C ARG A 476 -0.26 -2.24 -13.73
N LEU A 477 0.10 -3.41 -14.26
CA LEU A 477 0.26 -3.60 -15.69
C LEU A 477 -1.03 -3.29 -16.46
N ALA A 478 -2.19 -3.58 -15.88
CA ALA A 478 -3.47 -3.15 -16.43
C ALA A 478 -3.60 -1.61 -16.50
N ASP A 479 -3.21 -0.90 -15.43
CA ASP A 479 -3.23 0.57 -15.38
C ASP A 479 -2.29 1.18 -16.43
N ALA A 480 -1.07 0.62 -16.58
CA ALA A 480 -0.09 1.08 -17.56
C ALA A 480 -0.53 0.85 -19.00
N TYR A 481 -1.09 -0.33 -19.31
CA TYR A 481 -1.69 -0.61 -20.61
C TYR A 481 -2.85 0.36 -20.90
N ASN A 482 -3.74 0.57 -19.93
CA ASN A 482 -4.87 1.48 -20.12
C ASN A 482 -4.42 2.93 -20.32
N GLY A 483 -3.44 3.40 -19.55
CA GLY A 483 -2.89 4.75 -19.69
C GLY A 483 -2.26 4.99 -21.08
N ARG A 484 -1.49 4.01 -21.58
CA ARG A 484 -0.91 4.06 -22.93
C ARG A 484 -1.98 3.99 -24.03
N CYS A 485 -2.97 3.10 -23.87
CA CYS A 485 -4.14 3.04 -24.75
C CYS A 485 -4.85 4.39 -24.81
N TRP A 486 -5.21 4.93 -23.65
CA TRP A 486 -5.99 6.16 -23.53
C TRP A 486 -5.29 7.32 -24.21
N LEU A 487 -3.98 7.47 -24.00
CA LEU A 487 -3.18 8.49 -24.67
C LEU A 487 -3.22 8.33 -26.19
N ARG A 488 -2.99 7.12 -26.71
CA ARG A 488 -3.04 6.81 -28.15
C ARG A 488 -4.43 7.10 -28.76
N ALA A 489 -5.49 6.61 -28.13
CA ALA A 489 -6.86 6.79 -28.59
C ALA A 489 -7.28 8.27 -28.60
N ARG A 490 -6.96 9.00 -27.53
CA ARG A 490 -7.24 10.43 -27.40
C ARG A 490 -6.51 11.25 -28.46
N MET A 491 -5.26 10.89 -28.77
CA MET A 491 -4.43 11.61 -29.74
C MET A 491 -4.61 11.13 -31.18
N GLY A 492 -5.39 10.08 -31.43
CA GLY A 492 -5.59 9.55 -32.77
C GLY A 492 -4.35 8.85 -33.34
N LEU A 493 -3.47 8.34 -32.46
CA LEU A 493 -2.16 7.79 -32.82
C LEU A 493 -2.19 6.26 -32.72
N ASP A 494 -1.62 5.58 -33.70
CA ASP A 494 -1.47 4.12 -33.73
C ASP A 494 -2.72 3.38 -33.23
N LEU A 495 -3.89 3.75 -33.76
CA LEU A 495 -5.18 3.29 -33.23
C LEU A 495 -5.32 1.76 -33.10
N PRO A 496 -4.77 0.91 -34.01
CA PRO A 496 -4.73 -0.53 -33.78
C PRO A 496 -3.95 -0.93 -32.52
N LEU A 497 -2.82 -0.29 -32.23
CA LEU A 497 -2.06 -0.52 -30.99
C LEU A 497 -2.78 0.04 -29.76
N ALA A 498 -3.56 1.13 -29.92
CA ALA A 498 -4.42 1.63 -28.84
C ALA A 498 -5.44 0.56 -28.44
N VAL A 499 -6.16 -0.01 -29.41
CA VAL A 499 -7.12 -1.09 -29.16
C VAL A 499 -6.45 -2.30 -28.52
N GLU A 500 -5.27 -2.68 -28.99
CA GLU A 500 -4.50 -3.79 -28.39
C GLU A 500 -4.16 -3.54 -26.92
N ASP A 501 -3.63 -2.36 -26.59
CA ASP A 501 -3.31 -2.00 -25.20
C ASP A 501 -4.56 -2.00 -24.32
N CYS A 502 -5.67 -1.43 -24.79
CA CYS A 502 -6.93 -1.45 -24.05
C CYS A 502 -7.44 -2.88 -23.82
N GLN A 503 -7.31 -3.76 -24.82
CA GLN A 503 -7.68 -5.16 -24.67
C GLN A 503 -6.79 -5.85 -23.64
N ARG A 504 -5.46 -5.64 -23.68
CA ARG A 504 -4.53 -6.18 -22.69
C ARG A 504 -4.84 -5.69 -21.26
N ALA A 505 -5.30 -4.45 -21.11
CA ALA A 505 -5.75 -3.93 -19.81
C ALA A 505 -6.98 -4.68 -19.29
N VAL A 506 -7.99 -4.89 -20.15
CA VAL A 506 -9.21 -5.64 -19.82
C VAL A 506 -8.90 -7.12 -19.54
N ASP A 507 -8.01 -7.75 -20.31
CA ASP A 507 -7.61 -9.14 -20.13
C ASP A 507 -6.84 -9.34 -18.81
N LYS A 508 -5.99 -8.37 -18.44
CA LYS A 508 -5.24 -8.39 -17.19
C LYS A 508 -6.15 -8.15 -15.98
N ASP A 509 -7.13 -7.26 -16.09
CA ASP A 509 -8.10 -7.01 -15.02
C ASP A 509 -9.49 -6.62 -15.56
N GLY A 510 -10.30 -7.65 -15.79
CA GLY A 510 -11.68 -7.51 -16.26
C GLY A 510 -12.66 -6.97 -15.21
N GLY A 511 -12.24 -6.61 -14.00
CA GLY A 511 -13.14 -6.05 -12.98
C GLY A 511 -13.20 -4.51 -12.98
N SER A 512 -12.44 -3.82 -13.85
CA SER A 512 -12.47 -2.36 -13.95
C SER A 512 -13.45 -1.89 -15.03
N PRO A 513 -14.40 -0.98 -14.72
CA PRO A 513 -15.23 -0.34 -15.75
C PRO A 513 -14.41 0.58 -16.65
N VAL A 514 -13.41 1.29 -16.08
CA VAL A 514 -12.59 2.28 -16.81
C VAL A 514 -11.82 1.67 -17.98
N TYR A 515 -11.34 0.43 -17.86
CA TYR A 515 -10.61 -0.23 -18.96
C TYR A 515 -11.54 -0.58 -20.12
N LYS A 516 -12.78 -0.96 -19.83
CA LYS A 516 -13.78 -1.26 -20.84
C LYS A 516 -14.33 0.00 -21.50
N ASP A 517 -14.51 1.06 -20.73
CA ASP A 517 -14.82 2.40 -21.23
C ASP A 517 -13.73 2.86 -22.23
N SER A 518 -12.45 2.81 -21.82
CA SER A 518 -11.32 3.17 -22.69
C SER A 518 -11.27 2.31 -23.96
N LEU A 519 -11.53 1.00 -23.84
CA LEU A 519 -11.63 0.09 -24.99
C LEU A 519 -12.78 0.46 -25.94
N GLY A 520 -13.94 0.85 -25.40
CA GLY A 520 -15.08 1.34 -26.18
C GLY A 520 -14.74 2.59 -26.99
N TRP A 521 -14.05 3.54 -26.37
CA TRP A 521 -13.57 4.75 -27.05
C TRP A 521 -12.51 4.46 -28.11
N ALA A 522 -11.60 3.51 -27.85
CA ALA A 522 -10.63 3.06 -28.84
C ALA A 522 -11.34 2.41 -30.06
N TYR A 523 -12.37 1.60 -29.83
CA TYR A 523 -13.19 1.04 -30.91
C TYR A 523 -13.95 2.11 -31.71
N LEU A 524 -14.51 3.12 -31.05
CA LEU A 524 -15.13 4.26 -31.75
C LEU A 524 -14.14 5.00 -32.64
N ARG A 525 -12.89 5.17 -32.19
CA ARG A 525 -11.83 5.83 -32.96
C ARG A 525 -11.44 5.06 -34.21
N VAL A 526 -11.40 3.73 -34.16
CA VAL A 526 -11.17 2.88 -35.36
C VAL A 526 -12.43 2.67 -36.21
N GLY A 527 -13.56 3.28 -35.85
CA GLY A 527 -14.80 3.21 -36.61
C GLY A 527 -15.67 1.98 -36.31
N ASP A 528 -15.32 1.16 -35.33
CA ASP A 528 -16.05 -0.07 -35.00
C ASP A 528 -17.13 0.17 -33.94
N ALA A 529 -18.29 0.66 -34.39
CA ALA A 529 -19.40 0.98 -33.49
C ALA A 529 -19.97 -0.25 -32.78
N ALA A 530 -19.96 -1.43 -33.40
CA ALA A 530 -20.51 -2.65 -32.82
C ALA A 530 -19.68 -3.13 -31.63
N ARG A 531 -18.34 -3.21 -31.79
CA ARG A 531 -17.44 -3.57 -30.68
C ARG A 531 -17.38 -2.48 -29.63
N ALA A 532 -17.45 -1.20 -30.02
CA ALA A 532 -17.53 -0.10 -29.08
C ALA A 532 -18.74 -0.23 -28.16
N LYS A 533 -19.95 -0.44 -28.72
CA LYS A 533 -21.17 -0.63 -27.93
C LYS A 533 -21.03 -1.77 -26.94
N LYS A 534 -20.49 -2.93 -27.36
CA LYS A 534 -20.27 -4.09 -26.48
C LYS A 534 -19.32 -3.79 -25.33
N ALA A 535 -18.23 -3.06 -25.58
CA ALA A 535 -17.29 -2.66 -24.55
C ALA A 535 -17.93 -1.70 -23.53
N PHE A 536 -18.72 -0.72 -24.00
CA PHE A 536 -19.47 0.17 -23.12
C PHE A 536 -20.55 -0.55 -22.33
N ASP A 537 -21.28 -1.50 -22.93
CA ASP A 537 -22.26 -2.34 -22.22
C ASP A 537 -21.60 -3.01 -21.00
N ALA A 538 -20.46 -3.68 -21.22
CA ALA A 538 -19.72 -4.36 -20.16
C ALA A 538 -19.09 -3.38 -19.14
N SER A 539 -18.81 -2.13 -19.51
CA SER A 539 -18.41 -1.08 -18.56
C SER A 539 -19.58 -0.68 -17.66
N ILE A 540 -20.74 -0.39 -18.26
CA ILE A 540 -21.94 0.13 -17.60
C ILE A 540 -22.53 -0.92 -16.65
N GLU A 541 -22.46 -2.21 -17.02
CA GLU A 541 -22.83 -3.34 -16.16
C GLU A 541 -22.05 -3.36 -14.83
N LEU A 542 -20.77 -2.97 -14.85
CA LEU A 542 -19.96 -2.86 -13.63
C LEU A 542 -20.25 -1.56 -12.87
N GLN A 543 -20.28 -0.44 -13.60
CA GLN A 543 -20.59 0.86 -13.05
C GLN A 543 -21.09 1.80 -14.16
N PRO A 544 -22.26 2.45 -13.99
CA PRO A 544 -22.71 3.45 -14.94
C PRO A 544 -21.83 4.70 -14.86
N LEU A 545 -20.91 4.84 -15.83
CA LEU A 545 -20.06 6.02 -16.00
C LEU A 545 -20.68 6.96 -17.04
N ALA A 546 -20.70 8.26 -16.76
CA ALA A 546 -21.22 9.26 -17.70
C ALA A 546 -20.51 9.20 -19.07
N PHE A 547 -19.18 9.02 -19.04
CA PHE A 547 -18.34 8.94 -20.23
C PHE A 547 -18.60 7.66 -21.06
N ALA A 548 -18.86 6.53 -20.40
CA ALA A 548 -19.23 5.28 -21.07
C ALA A 548 -20.64 5.34 -21.67
N LEU A 549 -21.61 5.94 -20.97
CA LEU A 549 -22.97 6.17 -21.49
C LEU A 549 -22.94 7.07 -22.73
N TYR A 550 -22.18 8.16 -22.69
CA TYR A 550 -22.00 9.04 -23.84
C TYR A 550 -21.28 8.34 -25.00
N GLY A 551 -20.21 7.58 -24.74
CA GLY A 551 -19.57 6.78 -25.78
C GLY A 551 -20.53 5.76 -26.40
N ARG A 552 -21.36 5.11 -25.58
CA ARG A 552 -22.37 4.15 -26.06
C ARG A 552 -23.44 4.82 -26.90
N SER A 553 -23.89 6.03 -26.55
CA SER A 553 -24.86 6.77 -27.37
C SER A 553 -24.30 7.06 -28.76
N LEU A 554 -23.04 7.47 -28.86
CA LEU A 554 -22.38 7.68 -30.16
C LEU A 554 -22.25 6.38 -30.97
N ALA A 555 -21.93 5.26 -30.30
CA ALA A 555 -21.88 3.95 -30.95
C ALA A 555 -23.26 3.54 -31.49
N GLN A 556 -24.32 3.74 -30.69
CA GLN A 556 -25.71 3.46 -31.06
C GLN A 556 -26.20 4.35 -32.22
N GLN A 557 -25.83 5.63 -32.25
CA GLN A 557 -26.12 6.52 -33.39
C GLN A 557 -25.52 5.94 -34.69
N ARG A 558 -24.27 5.48 -34.66
CA ARG A 558 -23.60 4.85 -35.83
C ARG A 558 -24.22 3.51 -36.24
N LEU A 559 -24.92 2.85 -35.32
CA LEU A 559 -25.65 1.60 -35.56
C LEU A 559 -27.14 1.84 -35.93
N ASN A 560 -27.55 3.10 -36.13
CA ASN A 560 -28.93 3.52 -36.41
C ASN A 560 -29.93 3.16 -35.28
N GLU A 561 -29.48 3.14 -34.03
CA GLU A 561 -30.31 2.88 -32.84
C GLU A 561 -30.70 4.19 -32.12
N ALA A 562 -31.37 5.11 -32.83
CA ALA A 562 -31.57 6.49 -32.38
C ALA A 562 -32.27 6.66 -31.02
N ASP A 563 -33.30 5.85 -30.72
CA ASP A 563 -34.02 5.93 -29.46
C ASP A 563 -33.17 5.52 -28.26
N LYS A 564 -32.36 4.47 -28.42
CA LYS A 564 -31.41 4.02 -27.39
C LYS A 564 -30.33 5.09 -27.17
N ALA A 565 -29.81 5.65 -28.26
CA ALA A 565 -28.80 6.70 -28.20
C ALA A 565 -29.26 7.92 -27.42
N ARG A 566 -30.49 8.38 -27.67
CA ARG A 566 -31.09 9.48 -26.92
C ARG A 566 -31.22 9.16 -25.43
N GLY A 567 -31.69 7.96 -25.09
CA GLY A 567 -31.79 7.52 -23.69
C GLY A 567 -30.45 7.51 -22.96
N ASP A 568 -29.40 7.02 -23.61
CA ASP A 568 -28.04 7.00 -23.03
C ASP A 568 -27.43 8.39 -22.90
N LEU A 569 -27.64 9.27 -23.87
CA LEU A 569 -27.18 10.66 -23.80
C LEU A 569 -27.86 11.42 -22.66
N ASP A 570 -29.16 11.23 -22.47
CA ASP A 570 -29.91 11.84 -21.36
C ASP A 570 -29.42 11.30 -20.00
N ALA A 571 -29.15 10.00 -19.91
CA ALA A 571 -28.56 9.39 -18.72
C ALA A 571 -27.14 9.92 -18.43
N ALA A 572 -26.31 10.07 -19.46
CA ALA A 572 -24.97 10.66 -19.34
C ALA A 572 -25.03 12.09 -18.83
N ARG A 573 -25.89 12.94 -19.40
CA ARG A 573 -26.10 14.35 -18.98
C ARG A 573 -26.63 14.47 -17.57
N LYS A 574 -27.46 13.52 -17.12
CA LYS A 574 -27.93 13.47 -15.72
C LYS A 574 -26.78 13.24 -14.73
N LEU A 575 -25.79 12.44 -15.11
CA LEU A 575 -24.58 12.21 -14.30
C LEU A 575 -23.56 13.35 -14.44
N ASN A 576 -23.41 13.91 -15.65
CA ASN A 576 -22.50 15.01 -15.94
C ASN A 576 -23.09 15.93 -17.04
N PRO A 577 -23.63 17.10 -16.68
CA PRO A 577 -24.23 18.03 -17.64
C PRO A 577 -23.26 18.63 -18.68
N ARG A 578 -21.94 18.42 -18.54
CA ARG A 578 -20.91 18.94 -19.46
C ARG A 578 -20.20 17.82 -20.22
N ILE A 579 -20.82 16.65 -20.36
CA ILE A 579 -20.16 15.45 -20.86
C ILE A 579 -19.61 15.60 -22.29
N GLU A 580 -20.32 16.32 -23.16
CA GLU A 580 -19.89 16.56 -24.53
C GLU A 580 -18.67 17.49 -24.60
N ASP A 581 -18.66 18.54 -23.78
CA ASP A 581 -17.52 19.44 -23.67
C ASP A 581 -16.29 18.74 -23.09
N GLU A 582 -16.50 17.84 -22.13
CA GLU A 582 -15.45 17.01 -21.56
C GLU A 582 -14.87 16.05 -22.60
N ALA A 583 -15.72 15.35 -23.37
CA ALA A 583 -15.29 14.48 -24.46
C ALA A 583 -14.50 15.23 -25.53
N ARG A 584 -14.96 16.43 -25.93
CA ARG A 584 -14.24 17.28 -26.88
C ARG A 584 -12.87 17.70 -26.36
N LYS A 585 -12.78 18.14 -25.10
CA LYS A 585 -11.50 18.47 -24.43
C LYS A 585 -10.59 17.26 -24.29
N ALA A 586 -11.18 16.08 -24.10
CA ALA A 586 -10.49 14.81 -24.11
C ALA A 586 -10.16 14.32 -25.53
N GLY A 587 -10.23 15.16 -26.57
CA GLY A 587 -9.79 14.82 -27.94
C GLY A 587 -10.77 13.97 -28.75
N PHE A 588 -11.98 13.74 -28.26
CA PHE A 588 -13.04 13.02 -28.96
C PHE A 588 -14.05 14.00 -29.55
N ASP A 589 -13.65 14.70 -30.62
CA ASP A 589 -14.56 15.50 -31.44
C ASP A 589 -15.23 14.61 -32.50
N LEU A 590 -16.15 13.76 -32.03
CA LEU A 590 -16.95 12.89 -32.88
C LEU A 590 -18.27 13.61 -33.14
N ALA A 591 -18.33 14.37 -34.24
CA ALA A 591 -19.54 15.11 -34.61
C ALA A 591 -20.78 14.18 -34.63
N GLU A 592 -21.88 14.65 -34.04
CA GLU A 592 -23.21 14.05 -34.21
C GLU A 592 -23.65 14.25 -35.67
N GLY A 593 -23.42 13.25 -36.51
CA GLY A 593 -23.81 13.27 -37.92
C GLY A 593 -22.70 13.70 -38.88
N GLY A 594 -22.00 12.71 -39.42
CA GLY A 594 -21.04 12.91 -40.50
C GLY A 594 -20.78 11.61 -41.23
N ALA A 595 -21.57 11.35 -42.27
CA ALA A 595 -21.15 10.45 -43.34
C ALA A 595 -19.72 10.82 -43.75
N GLY A 596 -18.86 9.81 -43.89
CA GLY A 596 -17.46 10.01 -44.24
C GLY A 596 -17.31 10.95 -45.42
N LYS A 597 -16.67 12.10 -45.19
CA LYS A 597 -15.93 12.74 -46.28
C LYS A 597 -14.71 11.87 -46.51
N GLY A 598 -14.87 10.92 -47.43
CA GLY A 598 -13.75 10.19 -48.00
C GLY A 598 -12.70 11.17 -48.48
N ALA A 599 -11.44 10.80 -48.25
CA ALA A 599 -10.33 11.34 -49.00
C ALA A 599 -10.64 11.17 -50.50
N GLY A 600 -10.87 12.29 -51.17
CA GLY A 600 -11.06 12.38 -52.61
C GLY A 600 -10.00 13.31 -53.18
N SER A 601 -9.26 12.76 -54.15
CA SER A 601 -8.11 13.23 -54.93
C SER A 601 -6.81 13.46 -54.18
#